data_AF-A0A517VT76-F1
#
_entry.id   AF-A0A517VT76-F1
#
_cell.length_a   1.000
_cell.length_b   1.000
_cell.length_c   1.000
_cell.angle_alpha   90.00
_cell.angle_beta   90.00
_cell.angle_gamma   90.00
#
_symmetry.space_group_name_H-M   'P 1'
#
loop_
_entity.id
_entity.type
_entity.pdbx_description
1 polymer ?
#
loop_
_entity_poly.entity_id
_entity_poly.type
_entity_poly.pdbx_seq_one_letter_code
_entity_poly.pdbx_strand_id
1 'polypeptide(L)'
;MLCNLLKIIILGVLCTGCASGWNQAAPLPVSNPIQVSGTNQDVVWERVVDIIHNYKFQIARENKLDGMIQTEYKVGSNFLEPWHADSVGFDNKLESSLQSIRRRVFVSVTPIEGGYLLGVEAFKEIEDVHTQTSSAPGGATFEQDLSLRRDLNLVQEQAQPSGWIPRGRDPALEQDMLESLQAAFSN
;
A
#
# COMPACT_ATOMS: atom_id res chain seq x y z
N MET A 1 -17.31 -27.97 -51.08
CA MET A 1 -17.93 -27.37 -49.87
C MET A 1 -16.94 -27.16 -48.71
N LEU A 2 -15.83 -27.89 -48.63
CA LEU A 2 -14.79 -27.72 -47.58
C LEU A 2 -13.99 -26.40 -47.65
N CYS A 3 -13.88 -25.79 -48.83
CA CYS A 3 -13.04 -24.60 -49.06
C CYS A 3 -13.67 -23.28 -48.56
N ASN A 4 -15.00 -23.23 -48.41
CA ASN A 4 -15.69 -22.04 -47.87
C ASN A 4 -15.75 -22.01 -46.35
N LEU A 5 -15.63 -23.16 -45.68
CA LEU A 5 -15.59 -23.24 -44.21
C LEU A 5 -14.24 -22.74 -43.66
N LEU A 6 -13.14 -23.05 -44.35
CA LEU A 6 -11.78 -22.64 -43.97
C LEU A 6 -11.59 -21.11 -44.03
N LYS A 7 -12.26 -20.44 -44.98
CA LYS A 7 -12.21 -18.98 -45.13
C LYS A 7 -12.92 -18.23 -44.00
N ILE A 8 -13.96 -18.82 -43.41
CA ILE A 8 -14.70 -18.21 -42.29
C ILE A 8 -13.90 -18.29 -40.98
N ILE A 9 -13.14 -19.37 -40.79
CA ILE A 9 -12.30 -19.56 -39.59
C ILE A 9 -11.07 -18.63 -39.60
N ILE A 10 -10.49 -18.35 -40.77
CA ILE A 10 -9.34 -17.42 -40.90
C ILE A 10 -9.77 -15.95 -40.74
N LEU A 11 -11.01 -15.60 -41.09
CA LEU A 11 -11.52 -14.23 -40.92
C LEU A 11 -11.92 -13.92 -39.46
N GLY A 12 -12.21 -14.95 -38.65
CA GLY A 12 -12.57 -14.79 -37.22
C GLY A 12 -11.38 -14.55 -36.28
N VAL A 13 -10.15 -14.94 -36.68
CA VAL A 13 -8.93 -14.81 -35.86
C VAL A 13 -8.21 -13.46 -36.07
N LEU A 14 -8.55 -12.73 -37.14
CA LEU A 14 -7.94 -11.43 -37.46
C LEU A 14 -8.64 -10.22 -36.82
N CYS A 15 -9.79 -10.41 -36.16
CA CYS A 15 -10.52 -9.33 -35.48
C CYS A 15 -10.27 -9.25 -33.96
N THR A 16 -9.40 -10.09 -33.40
CA THR A 16 -8.95 -10.03 -31.99
C THR A 16 -7.53 -9.47 -31.85
N GLY A 17 -7.09 -8.67 -32.83
CA GLY A 17 -5.83 -7.94 -32.79
C GLY A 17 -6.03 -6.49 -32.38
N CYS A 18 -5.69 -6.18 -31.13
CA CYS A 18 -5.39 -4.83 -30.63
C CYS A 18 -6.54 -3.80 -30.64
N ALA A 19 -7.66 -4.14 -30.00
CA ALA A 19 -8.29 -3.12 -29.15
C ALA A 19 -7.38 -2.98 -27.91
N SER A 20 -6.35 -2.14 -28.03
CA SER A 20 -5.55 -1.66 -26.90
C SER A 20 -6.43 -0.80 -25.99
N GLY A 21 -7.37 -1.43 -25.30
CA GLY A 21 -8.11 -0.87 -24.17
C GLY A 21 -7.24 -0.71 -22.92
N TRP A 22 -5.92 -0.73 -23.05
CA TRP A 22 -4.94 -0.56 -21.97
C TRP A 22 -4.28 0.81 -21.99
N ASN A 23 -4.71 1.71 -22.89
CA ASN A 23 -4.39 3.13 -22.82
C ASN A 23 -5.61 3.87 -22.24
N GLN A 24 -6.06 3.48 -21.06
CA GLN A 24 -6.71 4.47 -20.21
C GLN A 24 -5.61 5.48 -19.90
N ALA A 25 -5.79 6.73 -20.35
CA ALA A 25 -4.97 7.82 -19.88
C ALA A 25 -4.95 7.72 -18.35
N ALA A 26 -3.76 7.58 -17.76
CA ALA A 26 -3.63 7.54 -16.32
C ALA A 26 -4.43 8.73 -15.77
N PRO A 27 -5.33 8.52 -14.79
CA PRO A 27 -6.05 9.62 -14.15
C PRO A 27 -5.03 10.70 -13.77
N LEU A 28 -5.37 11.95 -14.06
CA LEU A 28 -4.49 13.06 -13.69
C LEU A 28 -4.26 12.97 -12.17
N PRO A 29 -2.99 13.01 -11.71
CA PRO A 29 -2.71 12.89 -10.29
C PRO A 29 -3.41 14.03 -9.55
N VAL A 30 -4.14 13.65 -8.51
CA VAL A 30 -4.85 14.57 -7.63
C VAL A 30 -3.79 15.27 -6.79
N SER A 31 -3.95 16.59 -6.64
CA SER A 31 -3.04 17.38 -5.82
C SER A 31 -3.06 16.89 -4.37
N ASN A 32 -1.90 16.68 -3.78
CA ASN A 32 -1.75 16.41 -2.35
C ASN A 32 -1.11 17.64 -1.69
N PRO A 33 -1.80 18.38 -0.80
CA PRO A 33 -3.14 18.13 -0.25
C PRO A 33 -4.30 18.56 -1.17
N ILE A 34 -5.49 17.99 -0.93
CA ILE A 34 -6.76 18.41 -1.54
C ILE A 34 -7.53 19.37 -0.63
N GLN A 35 -8.30 20.27 -1.23
CA GLN A 35 -9.23 21.14 -0.50
C GLN A 35 -10.64 20.56 -0.54
N VAL A 36 -11.28 20.46 0.62
CA VAL A 36 -12.68 20.03 0.78
C VAL A 36 -13.49 21.10 1.49
N SER A 37 -14.73 21.28 1.06
CA SER A 37 -15.68 22.17 1.72
C SER A 37 -16.30 21.43 2.92
N GLY A 38 -16.28 22.06 4.10
CA GLY A 38 -16.87 21.48 5.30
C GLY A 38 -17.20 22.55 6.32
N THR A 39 -18.37 22.45 6.95
CA THR A 39 -18.81 23.41 7.97
C THR A 39 -18.33 23.03 9.37
N ASN A 40 -18.30 21.72 9.68
CA ASN A 40 -17.96 21.20 11.00
C ASN A 40 -16.78 20.22 10.90
N GLN A 41 -15.76 20.44 11.72
CA GLN A 41 -14.56 19.60 11.78
C GLN A 41 -14.88 18.16 12.15
N ASP A 42 -15.83 17.92 13.06
CA ASP A 42 -16.19 16.57 13.48
C ASP A 42 -16.78 15.78 12.32
N VAL A 43 -17.64 16.39 11.49
CA VAL A 43 -18.24 15.71 10.34
C VAL A 43 -17.18 15.34 9.30
N VAL A 44 -16.23 16.24 9.04
CA VAL A 44 -15.11 15.96 8.13
C VAL A 44 -14.23 14.85 8.71
N TRP A 45 -13.97 14.87 10.02
CA TRP A 45 -13.17 13.86 10.71
C TRP A 45 -13.78 12.47 10.61
N GLU A 46 -15.05 12.31 11.00
CA GLU A 46 -15.76 11.02 10.92
C GLU A 46 -15.79 10.51 9.47
N ARG A 47 -15.99 11.41 8.50
CA ARG A 47 -15.98 11.04 7.08
C ARG A 47 -14.62 10.53 6.61
N VAL A 48 -13.53 11.15 7.05
CA VAL A 48 -12.16 10.68 6.77
C VAL A 48 -11.92 9.30 7.40
N VAL A 49 -12.34 9.12 8.65
CA VAL A 49 -12.27 7.84 9.37
C VAL A 49 -13.04 6.74 8.64
N ASP A 50 -14.25 7.02 8.15
CA ASP A 50 -15.04 6.08 7.35
C ASP A 50 -14.31 5.65 6.08
N ILE A 51 -13.65 6.58 5.38
CA ILE A 51 -12.86 6.25 4.19
C ILE A 51 -11.68 5.35 4.56
N ILE A 52 -10.92 5.66 5.61
CA ILE A 52 -9.81 4.82 6.07
C ILE A 52 -10.31 3.39 6.41
N HIS A 53 -11.47 3.27 7.05
CA HIS A 53 -12.10 1.99 7.35
C HIS A 53 -12.57 1.21 6.12
N ASN A 54 -12.95 1.88 5.03
CA ASN A 54 -13.30 1.21 3.76
C ASN A 54 -12.10 0.44 3.19
N TYR A 55 -10.89 0.98 3.32
CA TYR A 55 -9.62 0.32 2.98
C TYR A 55 -9.20 -0.77 3.99
N LYS A 56 -9.99 -0.99 5.05
CA LYS A 56 -9.74 -1.98 6.11
C LYS A 56 -8.44 -1.73 6.87
N PHE A 57 -8.00 -0.48 6.98
CA PHE A 57 -6.94 -0.08 7.90
C PHE A 57 -7.51 0.11 9.30
N GLN A 58 -6.76 -0.34 10.31
CA GLN A 58 -7.08 -0.10 11.71
C GLN A 58 -6.41 1.21 12.15
N ILE A 59 -7.08 1.97 13.01
CA ILE A 59 -6.58 3.27 13.44
C ILE A 59 -5.75 3.08 14.71
N ALA A 60 -4.49 3.51 14.67
CA ALA A 60 -3.56 3.44 15.80
C ALA A 60 -3.69 4.65 16.72
N ARG A 61 -3.80 5.83 16.11
CA ARG A 61 -3.85 7.10 16.83
C ARG A 61 -4.70 8.12 16.07
N GLU A 62 -5.58 8.77 16.82
CA GLU A 62 -6.36 9.91 16.36
C GLU A 62 -6.02 11.12 17.22
N ASN A 63 -5.60 12.22 16.59
CA ASN A 63 -5.45 13.49 17.28
C ASN A 63 -6.19 14.60 16.52
N LYS A 64 -7.39 14.93 16.99
CA LYS A 64 -8.23 16.01 16.44
C LYS A 64 -7.58 17.40 16.58
N LEU A 65 -6.73 17.62 17.59
CA LEU A 65 -6.07 18.90 17.81
C LEU A 65 -4.90 19.13 16.84
N ASP A 66 -4.09 18.08 16.62
CA ASP A 66 -2.99 18.12 15.65
C ASP A 66 -3.50 17.93 14.20
N GLY A 67 -4.78 17.55 14.04
CA GLY A 67 -5.37 17.25 12.75
C GLY A 67 -4.79 15.99 12.11
N MET A 68 -4.27 15.03 12.87
CA MET A 68 -3.55 13.88 12.31
C MET A 68 -4.17 12.55 12.72
N ILE A 69 -4.43 11.70 11.72
CA ILE A 69 -4.89 10.32 11.88
C ILE A 69 -3.77 9.40 11.40
N GLN A 70 -3.39 8.44 12.24
CA GLN A 70 -2.38 7.45 11.94
C GLN A 70 -2.99 6.05 12.02
N THR A 71 -2.78 5.24 10.98
CA THR A 71 -3.19 3.84 10.98
C THR A 71 -2.14 2.94 11.61
N GLU A 72 -2.54 1.74 12.02
CA GLU A 72 -1.62 0.66 12.27
C GLU A 72 -1.01 0.15 10.96
N TYR A 73 0.07 -0.62 11.08
CA TYR A 73 0.64 -1.33 9.95
C TYR A 73 -0.30 -2.47 9.53
N LYS A 74 -0.66 -2.48 8.26
CA LYS A 74 -1.47 -3.55 7.65
C LYS A 74 -0.63 -4.25 6.59
N VAL A 75 -0.60 -5.59 6.62
CA VAL A 75 -0.01 -6.38 5.54
C VAL A 75 -0.87 -6.20 4.28
N GLY A 76 -0.22 -5.86 3.18
CA GLY A 76 -0.84 -5.59 1.89
C GLY A 76 -1.50 -6.83 1.30
N SER A 77 -2.64 -6.63 0.65
CA SER A 77 -3.32 -7.69 -0.07
C SER A 77 -2.53 -8.23 -1.25
N ASN A 78 -2.74 -9.52 -1.51
CA ASN A 78 -2.13 -10.26 -2.60
C ASN A 78 -2.97 -10.17 -3.88
N PHE A 79 -2.44 -10.71 -4.98
CA PHE A 79 -3.14 -10.79 -6.26
C PHE A 79 -4.44 -11.59 -6.18
N LEU A 80 -4.51 -12.58 -5.27
CA LEU A 80 -5.69 -13.42 -5.05
C LEU A 80 -6.76 -12.76 -4.16
N GLU A 81 -6.52 -11.54 -3.69
CA GLU A 81 -7.42 -10.79 -2.81
C GLU A 81 -7.86 -9.47 -3.47
N PRO A 82 -8.66 -9.54 -4.54
CA PRO A 82 -9.09 -8.34 -5.28
C PRO A 82 -10.04 -7.44 -4.49
N TRP A 83 -10.73 -7.95 -3.46
CA TRP A 83 -11.66 -7.18 -2.61
C TRP A 83 -10.97 -6.29 -1.56
N HIS A 84 -9.64 -6.39 -1.44
CA HIS A 84 -8.84 -5.51 -0.58
C HIS A 84 -8.20 -4.39 -1.42
N ALA A 85 -8.54 -3.14 -1.08
CA ALA A 85 -8.11 -1.93 -1.78
C ALA A 85 -6.80 -1.33 -1.21
N ASP A 86 -6.17 -1.97 -0.24
CA ASP A 86 -4.94 -1.52 0.42
C ASP A 86 -3.68 -1.61 -0.47
N SER A 87 -3.67 -2.52 -1.45
CA SER A 87 -2.63 -2.63 -2.49
C SER A 87 -3.21 -2.16 -3.83
N VAL A 88 -2.93 -0.92 -4.23
CA VAL A 88 -3.46 -0.32 -5.47
C VAL A 88 -2.58 -0.67 -6.66
N GLY A 89 -3.17 -1.26 -7.71
CA GLY A 89 -2.47 -1.60 -8.95
C GLY A 89 -1.94 -3.03 -9.01
N PHE A 90 -1.75 -3.51 -10.24
CA PHE A 90 -1.30 -4.88 -10.52
C PHE A 90 0.11 -5.15 -9.98
N ASP A 91 1.04 -4.21 -10.21
CA ASP A 91 2.43 -4.36 -9.78
C ASP A 91 2.55 -4.45 -8.27
N ASN A 92 1.84 -3.60 -7.52
CA ASN A 92 1.83 -3.62 -6.06
C ASN A 92 1.22 -4.91 -5.49
N LYS A 93 0.17 -5.47 -6.11
CA LYS A 93 -0.42 -6.75 -5.71
C LYS A 93 0.49 -7.94 -6.03
N LEU A 94 1.19 -7.90 -7.17
CA LEU A 94 2.20 -8.91 -7.49
C LEU A 94 3.39 -8.85 -6.53
N GLU A 95 3.90 -7.65 -6.23
CA GLU A 95 4.98 -7.43 -5.29
C GLU A 95 4.62 -7.99 -3.91
N SER A 96 3.40 -7.67 -3.43
CA SER A 96 2.89 -8.17 -2.14
C SER A 96 2.68 -9.70 -2.13
N SER A 97 2.43 -10.30 -3.29
CA SER A 97 2.29 -11.77 -3.41
C SER A 97 3.64 -12.50 -3.37
N LEU A 98 4.73 -11.84 -3.76
CA LEU A 98 6.08 -12.41 -3.78
C LEU A 98 6.82 -12.17 -2.46
N GLN A 99 6.57 -11.03 -1.83
CA GLN A 99 7.20 -10.66 -0.57
C GLN A 99 6.20 -9.92 0.31
N SER A 100 6.17 -10.26 1.60
CA SER A 100 5.28 -9.58 2.54
C SER A 100 5.62 -8.09 2.59
N ILE A 101 4.64 -7.27 2.25
CA ILE A 101 4.73 -5.82 2.32
C ILE A 101 3.67 -5.34 3.29
N ARG A 102 4.01 -4.39 4.16
CA ARG A 102 3.05 -3.73 5.02
C ARG A 102 3.02 -2.24 4.72
N ARG A 103 1.85 -1.64 4.92
CA ARG A 103 1.60 -0.22 4.67
C ARG A 103 1.03 0.43 5.93
N ARG A 104 1.39 1.69 6.12
CA ARG A 104 0.80 2.57 7.13
C ARG A 104 0.45 3.89 6.49
N VAL A 105 -0.72 4.41 6.81
CA VAL A 105 -1.23 5.66 6.25
C VAL A 105 -1.29 6.71 7.35
N PHE A 106 -0.94 7.93 6.96
CA PHE A 106 -1.10 9.15 7.73
C PHE A 106 -2.03 10.07 6.95
N VAL A 107 -3.06 10.57 7.61
CA VAL A 107 -3.97 11.55 7.03
C VAL A 107 -3.90 12.82 7.87
N SER A 108 -3.60 13.93 7.22
CA SER A 108 -3.58 15.27 7.83
C SER A 108 -4.82 16.06 7.44
N VAL A 109 -5.49 16.66 8.41
CA VAL A 109 -6.69 17.46 8.29
C VAL A 109 -6.38 18.85 8.84
N THR A 110 -6.11 19.81 7.95
CA THR A 110 -5.75 21.18 8.35
C THR A 110 -6.91 22.14 8.03
N PRO A 111 -7.46 22.86 9.02
CA PRO A 111 -8.51 23.84 8.76
C PRO A 111 -7.97 25.06 7.99
N ILE A 112 -8.72 25.55 7.02
CA ILE A 112 -8.40 26.77 6.24
C ILE A 112 -9.62 27.69 6.13
N GLU A 113 -9.40 28.92 5.67
CA GLU A 113 -10.48 29.85 5.36
C GLU A 113 -11.37 29.27 4.24
N GLY A 114 -12.55 28.78 4.62
CA GLY A 114 -13.54 28.22 3.68
C GLY A 114 -13.55 26.69 3.56
N GLY A 115 -12.81 25.94 4.39
CA GLY A 115 -12.89 24.48 4.40
C GLY A 115 -11.74 23.80 5.13
N TYR A 116 -11.36 22.62 4.64
CA TYR A 116 -10.27 21.81 5.18
C TYR A 116 -9.34 21.36 4.07
N LEU A 117 -8.05 21.32 4.36
CA LEU A 117 -7.04 20.66 3.54
C LEU A 117 -6.83 19.24 4.05
N LEU A 118 -6.99 18.26 3.18
CA LEU A 118 -6.73 16.85 3.46
C LEU A 118 -5.46 16.43 2.73
N GLY A 119 -4.48 15.97 3.48
CA GLY A 119 -3.25 15.37 2.97
C GLY A 119 -3.20 13.89 3.32
N VAL A 120 -2.68 13.07 2.41
CA VAL A 120 -2.51 11.63 2.63
C VAL A 120 -1.06 11.25 2.36
N GLU A 121 -0.44 10.56 3.30
CA GLU A 121 0.90 10.01 3.17
C GLU A 121 0.87 8.53 3.51
N ALA A 122 1.25 7.67 2.57
CA ALA A 122 1.29 6.23 2.78
C ALA A 122 2.74 5.76 2.73
N PHE A 123 3.18 5.04 3.76
CA PHE A 123 4.52 4.47 3.83
C PHE A 123 4.47 2.96 3.67
N LYS A 124 5.36 2.46 2.82
CA LYS A 124 5.52 1.05 2.50
C LYS A 124 6.77 0.50 3.18
N GLU A 125 6.66 -0.68 3.79
CA GLU A 125 7.76 -1.44 4.35
C GLU A 125 7.71 -2.87 3.84
N ILE A 126 8.89 -3.43 3.56
CA ILE A 126 9.05 -4.78 3.03
C ILE A 126 9.65 -5.69 4.09
N GLU A 127 9.18 -6.92 4.19
CA GLU A 127 9.68 -7.88 5.18
C GLU A 127 11.10 -8.35 4.81
N ASP A 128 12.01 -8.24 5.76
CA ASP A 128 13.35 -8.84 5.70
C ASP A 128 13.30 -10.22 6.35
N VAL A 129 13.22 -11.25 5.51
CA VAL A 129 13.18 -12.64 5.95
C VAL A 129 14.61 -13.11 6.20
N HIS A 130 15.03 -13.14 7.46
CA HIS A 130 16.29 -13.77 7.83
C HIS A 130 16.20 -15.29 7.62
N THR A 131 16.98 -15.80 6.67
CA THR A 131 17.16 -17.24 6.54
C THR A 131 17.99 -17.73 7.73
N GLN A 132 17.38 -18.56 8.59
CA GLN A 132 18.15 -19.32 9.57
C GLN A 132 19.09 -20.25 8.79
N THR A 133 20.39 -19.92 8.75
CA THR A 133 21.43 -20.72 8.09
C THR A 133 21.50 -22.17 8.61
N SER A 134 20.80 -22.51 9.69
CA SER A 134 20.70 -23.86 10.26
C SER A 134 19.81 -24.85 9.49
N SER A 135 19.00 -24.42 8.51
CA SER A 135 18.12 -25.33 7.76
C SER A 135 18.77 -25.96 6.52
N ALA A 136 20.05 -25.65 6.23
CA ALA A 136 20.80 -26.38 5.21
C ALA A 136 21.12 -27.81 5.72
N PRO A 137 20.64 -28.89 5.07
CA PRO A 137 21.06 -30.24 5.42
C PRO A 137 22.58 -30.36 5.22
N GLY A 138 23.32 -30.49 6.33
CA GLY A 138 24.80 -30.51 6.35
C GLY A 138 25.47 -29.42 7.21
N GLY A 139 24.71 -28.48 7.79
CA GLY A 139 25.22 -27.38 8.63
C GLY A 139 25.67 -27.76 10.05
N ALA A 140 25.98 -29.02 10.33
CA ALA A 140 26.56 -29.43 11.61
C ALA A 140 28.09 -29.22 11.57
N THR A 141 28.53 -27.96 11.53
CA THR A 141 29.93 -27.62 11.81
C THR A 141 30.04 -27.36 13.30
N PHE A 142 30.65 -28.29 14.03
CA PHE A 142 30.94 -28.11 15.46
C PHE A 142 31.94 -26.95 15.63
N GLU A 143 31.57 -25.91 16.37
CA GLU A 143 32.53 -24.89 16.79
C GLU A 143 33.53 -25.49 17.79
N GLN A 144 34.81 -25.52 17.41
CA GLN A 144 35.89 -26.13 18.20
C GLN A 144 36.73 -25.13 19.01
N ASP A 145 36.36 -23.86 19.12
CA ASP A 145 37.12 -22.92 19.95
C ASP A 145 36.22 -21.89 20.67
N LEU A 146 36.05 -22.07 21.99
CA LEU A 146 35.42 -21.11 22.89
C LEU A 146 36.50 -20.29 23.60
N SER A 147 37.24 -19.48 22.85
CA SER A 147 38.22 -18.57 23.44
C SER A 147 37.58 -17.19 23.75
N LEU A 148 37.27 -17.01 25.04
CA LEU A 148 37.00 -15.75 25.76
C LEU A 148 36.01 -14.75 25.10
N ARG A 149 34.71 -14.91 25.39
CA ARG A 149 33.70 -13.86 25.20
C ARG A 149 33.93 -12.71 26.19
N ARG A 150 34.46 -11.58 25.70
CA ARG A 150 34.34 -10.30 26.39
C ARG A 150 32.95 -9.75 26.12
N ASP A 151 32.14 -9.69 27.17
CA ASP A 151 30.81 -9.10 27.13
C ASP A 151 30.97 -7.57 27.08
N LEU A 152 31.05 -7.05 25.86
CA LEU A 152 30.94 -5.63 25.59
C LEU A 152 29.44 -5.36 25.52
N ASN A 153 28.89 -4.84 26.60
CA ASN A 153 27.54 -4.27 26.65
C ASN A 153 27.46 -3.13 25.62
N LEU A 154 27.17 -3.49 24.38
CA LEU A 154 26.80 -2.60 23.30
C LEU A 154 25.43 -2.06 23.70
N VAL A 155 25.40 -0.78 24.05
CA VAL A 155 24.15 -0.02 24.19
C VAL A 155 23.35 -0.27 22.92
N GLN A 156 22.30 -1.09 23.02
CA GLN A 156 21.38 -1.36 21.93
C GLN A 156 20.72 -0.02 21.57
N GLU A 157 21.26 0.66 20.56
CA GLU A 157 20.49 1.61 19.77
C GLU A 157 19.16 0.94 19.45
N GLN A 158 18.05 1.60 19.79
CA GLN A 158 16.70 1.06 19.68
C GLN A 158 16.54 0.25 18.40
N ALA A 159 16.43 -1.07 18.58
CA ALA A 159 16.22 -2.00 17.50
C ALA A 159 14.99 -1.52 16.71
N GLN A 160 15.23 -1.07 15.47
CA GLN A 160 14.22 -1.20 14.42
C GLN A 160 13.58 -2.58 14.59
N PRO A 161 12.24 -2.75 14.48
CA PRO A 161 11.65 -4.07 14.57
C PRO A 161 12.36 -4.96 13.55
N SER A 162 13.19 -5.87 14.05
CA SER A 162 14.06 -6.70 13.22
C SER A 162 13.18 -7.48 12.27
N GLY A 163 13.27 -7.20 10.97
CA GLY A 163 12.48 -7.87 9.95
C GLY A 163 11.66 -6.96 9.04
N TRP A 164 11.70 -5.63 9.15
CA TRP A 164 11.01 -4.74 8.20
C TRP A 164 11.91 -3.61 7.71
N ILE A 165 12.02 -3.46 6.39
CA ILE A 165 12.84 -2.46 5.72
C ILE A 165 11.93 -1.39 5.09
N PRO A 166 12.11 -0.09 5.40
CA PRO A 166 11.32 0.96 4.79
C PRO A 166 11.63 1.12 3.30
N ARG A 167 10.58 1.12 2.47
CA ARG A 167 10.66 1.35 1.01
C ARG A 167 10.29 2.77 0.58
N GLY A 168 9.78 3.58 1.50
CA GLY A 168 9.40 4.97 1.24
C GLY A 168 7.90 5.14 1.05
N ARG A 169 7.50 6.20 0.32
CA ARG A 169 6.09 6.53 0.08
C ARG A 169 5.46 5.65 -1.00
N ASP A 170 4.17 5.35 -0.86
CA ASP A 170 3.38 4.61 -1.85
C ASP A 170 2.40 5.58 -2.57
N PRO A 171 2.84 6.22 -3.68
CA PRO A 171 2.03 7.24 -4.34
C PRO A 171 0.75 6.69 -4.97
N ALA A 172 0.71 5.39 -5.30
CA ALA A 172 -0.48 4.77 -5.88
C ALA A 172 -1.62 4.68 -4.84
N LEU A 173 -1.29 4.27 -3.61
CA LEU A 173 -2.25 4.24 -2.52
C LEU A 173 -2.65 5.66 -2.07
N GLU A 174 -1.70 6.59 -2.02
CA GLU A 174 -2.00 8.00 -1.71
C GLU A 174 -3.00 8.59 -2.70
N GLN A 175 -2.76 8.38 -3.99
CA GLN A 175 -3.61 8.88 -5.06
C GLN A 175 -5.02 8.30 -5.00
N ASP A 176 -5.16 6.98 -4.84
CA ASP A 176 -6.45 6.30 -4.76
C ASP A 176 -7.25 6.73 -3.52
N MET A 177 -6.58 6.91 -2.37
CA MET A 177 -7.21 7.44 -1.16
C MET A 177 -7.63 8.90 -1.32
N LEU A 178 -6.83 9.75 -1.99
CA LEU A 178 -7.19 11.14 -2.27
C LEU A 178 -8.40 11.22 -3.21
N GLU A 179 -8.46 10.37 -4.24
CA GLU A 179 -9.63 10.26 -5.13
C GLU A 179 -10.88 9.84 -4.35
N SER A 180 -10.76 8.84 -3.47
CA SER A 180 -11.86 8.40 -2.60
C SER A 180 -12.33 9.50 -1.66
N LEU A 181 -11.42 10.27 -1.07
CA LEU A 181 -11.76 11.43 -0.24
C LEU A 181 -12.47 12.50 -1.07
N GLN A 182 -11.93 12.86 -2.24
CA GLN A 182 -12.54 13.86 -3.11
C GLN A 182 -13.98 13.46 -3.51
N ALA A 183 -14.18 12.21 -3.93
CA ALA A 183 -15.49 11.67 -4.27
C ALA A 183 -16.46 11.65 -3.07
N ALA A 184 -15.93 11.46 -1.86
CA ALA A 184 -16.71 11.43 -0.63
C ALA A 184 -17.26 12.80 -0.20
N PHE A 185 -16.61 13.90 -0.63
CA PHE A 185 -16.97 15.29 -0.32
C PHE A 185 -17.60 16.05 -1.51
N SER A 186 -17.63 15.46 -2.72
CA SER A 186 -18.27 16.08 -3.89
C SER A 186 -19.78 15.84 -3.98
N ASN A 187 -20.34 14.94 -3.15
CA ASN A 187 -21.77 14.64 -3.06
C ASN A 187 -22.42 15.37 -1.88
#